data_AF-A0A8C7YVX2-F1
#
_entry.id   AF-A0A8C7YVX2-F1
#
_cell.length_a   1.000
_cell.length_b   1.000
_cell.length_c   1.000
_cell.angle_alpha   90.00
_cell.angle_beta   90.00
_cell.angle_gamma   90.00
#
_symmetry.space_group_name_H-M   'P 1'
#
loop_
_entity.id
_entity.type
_entity.pdbx_description
1 polymer ?
#
loop_
_entity_poly.entity_id
_entity_poly.type
_entity_poly.pdbx_seq_one_letter_code
_entity_poly.pdbx_strand_id
1 'polypeptide(L)'
;MVMFTCSAQHAAVNSGQFDFYGWMPNGPSTMREPPPTKKNTVDEATILKTLPGMETIVKGMETISLPNFKRKYFTENIPCENVLNFQKNLNKLSEEIQERNKGLDLPYTYLDPKKVETSVSI
;
A
#
# COMPACT_ATOMS: atom_id res chain seq x y z
N MET A 1 8.63 2.66 -17.74
CA MET A 1 8.47 3.54 -16.56
C MET A 1 7.01 3.87 -16.29
N VAL A 2 6.28 4.54 -17.20
CA VAL A 2 4.88 4.99 -16.98
C VAL A 2 3.95 3.88 -16.47
N MET A 3 3.83 2.76 -17.19
CA MET A 3 2.94 1.67 -16.77
C MET A 3 3.27 1.14 -15.38
N PHE A 4 4.55 1.00 -15.05
CA PHE A 4 5.00 0.52 -13.74
C PHE A 4 4.69 1.53 -12.62
N THR A 5 4.99 2.81 -12.84
CA THR A 5 4.73 3.87 -11.87
C THR A 5 3.25 4.02 -11.56
N CYS A 6 2.40 3.92 -12.60
CA CYS A 6 0.96 4.03 -12.47
C CYS A 6 0.27 2.78 -11.90
N SER A 7 0.98 1.66 -11.73
CA SER A 7 0.41 0.40 -11.25
C SER A 7 1.18 -0.12 -10.03
N ALA A 8 2.22 -0.92 -10.26
CA ALA A 8 3.00 -1.61 -9.24
C ALA A 8 3.60 -0.66 -8.20
N GLN A 9 4.22 0.45 -8.64
CA GLN A 9 4.81 1.41 -7.69
C GLN A 9 3.74 2.01 -6.79
N HIS A 10 2.60 2.42 -7.36
CA HIS A 10 1.48 2.96 -6.61
C HIS A 10 0.95 1.94 -5.59
N ALA A 11 0.68 0.70 -6.03
CA ALA A 11 0.22 -0.37 -5.14
C ALA A 11 1.19 -0.62 -3.98
N ALA A 12 2.50 -0.65 -4.24
CA ALA A 12 3.52 -0.90 -3.24
C ALA A 12 3.56 0.14 -2.10
N VAL A 13 3.22 1.41 -2.39
CA VAL A 13 3.27 2.50 -1.40
C VAL A 13 1.89 2.92 -0.89
N ASN A 14 0.81 2.50 -1.55
CA ASN A 14 -0.56 2.86 -1.19
C ASN A 14 -1.28 1.75 -0.42
N SER A 15 -1.20 0.50 -0.90
CA SER A 15 -2.05 -0.59 -0.40
C SER A 15 -1.75 -1.01 1.04
N GLY A 16 -0.55 -0.72 1.55
CA GLY A 16 -0.16 -0.99 2.93
C GLY A 16 -0.42 0.15 3.92
N GLN A 17 -0.95 1.30 3.48
CA GLN A 17 -1.11 2.45 4.36
C GLN A 17 -1.97 2.12 5.59
N PHE A 18 -3.11 1.46 5.41
CA PHE A 18 -3.96 1.10 6.55
C PHE A 18 -3.34 -0.01 7.43
N ASP A 19 -2.69 -1.01 6.82
CA ASP A 19 -2.06 -2.10 7.56
C ASP A 19 -1.00 -1.61 8.55
N PHE A 20 -0.22 -0.59 8.16
CA PHE A 20 0.85 -0.04 9.00
C PHE A 20 0.44 1.21 9.78
N TYR A 21 -0.38 2.10 9.22
CA TYR A 21 -0.80 3.35 9.88
C TYR A 21 -2.12 3.24 10.64
N GLY A 22 -2.86 2.13 10.47
CA GLY A 22 -4.06 1.84 11.26
C GLY A 22 -3.76 1.74 12.76
N TRP A 23 -2.56 1.30 13.11
CA TRP A 23 -2.00 1.47 14.46
C TRP A 23 -1.21 2.78 14.52
N MET A 24 -1.88 3.89 14.88
CA MET A 24 -1.31 5.24 14.85
C MET A 24 0.09 5.38 15.48
N PRO A 25 0.43 4.76 16.64
CA PRO A 25 1.76 4.86 17.21
C PRO A 25 2.89 4.35 16.29
N ASN A 26 2.59 3.49 15.32
CA ASN A 26 3.55 2.99 14.32
C ASN A 26 3.83 4.01 13.20
N GLY A 27 2.93 4.97 12.97
CA GLY A 27 3.10 6.02 11.96
C GLY A 27 2.28 7.26 12.29
N PRO A 28 2.67 8.05 13.30
CA PRO A 28 1.96 9.27 13.65
C PRO A 28 2.09 10.29 12.51
N SER A 29 0.97 10.88 12.09
CA SER A 29 0.95 11.90 11.04
C SER A 29 1.52 13.26 11.49
N THR A 30 1.63 13.48 12.79
CA THR A 30 2.17 14.71 13.40
C THR A 30 2.63 14.45 14.84
N MET A 31 3.36 15.40 15.43
CA MET A 31 3.79 15.39 16.83
C MET A 31 3.40 16.72 17.47
N ARG A 32 2.79 16.69 18.65
CA ARG A 32 2.29 17.87 19.38
C ARG A 32 3.34 18.54 20.28
N GLU A 33 4.45 17.86 20.54
CA GLU A 33 5.55 18.34 21.38
C GLU A 33 6.88 18.21 20.61
N PRO A 34 7.90 19.04 20.92
CA PRO A 34 9.21 18.95 20.30
C PRO A 34 9.94 17.66 20.71
N PRO A 35 10.94 17.21 19.92
CA PRO A 35 11.79 16.09 20.31
C PRO A 35 12.46 16.31 21.67
N PRO A 36 12.55 15.29 22.54
CA PRO A 36 13.19 15.40 23.84
C PRO A 36 14.69 15.70 23.69
N THR A 37 15.20 16.64 24.50
CA THR A 37 16.60 17.09 24.44
C THR A 37 17.51 16.43 25.48
N LYS A 38 16.94 15.62 26.39
CA LYS A 38 17.65 14.90 27.45
C LYS A 38 17.21 13.44 27.48
N LYS A 39 18.13 12.54 27.85
CA LYS A 39 17.83 11.11 28.04
C LYS A 39 17.08 10.89 29.35
N ASN A 40 16.29 9.82 29.42
CA ASN A 40 15.60 9.35 30.63
C ASN A 40 14.61 10.37 31.25
N THR A 41 14.09 11.31 30.45
CA THR A 41 13.08 12.28 30.89
C THR A 41 11.69 12.01 30.30
N VAL A 42 11.55 10.98 29.47
CA VAL A 42 10.29 10.63 28.79
C VAL A 42 9.64 9.46 29.52
N ASP A 43 8.36 9.60 29.81
CA ASP A 43 7.48 8.57 30.33
C ASP A 43 6.28 8.34 29.38
N GLU A 44 5.42 7.38 29.72
CA GLU A 44 4.24 7.06 28.91
C GLU A 44 3.28 8.26 28.76
N ALA A 45 3.09 9.04 29.81
CA ALA A 45 2.26 10.24 29.77
C ALA A 45 2.80 11.27 28.78
N THR A 46 4.11 11.46 28.73
CA THR A 46 4.79 12.33 27.77
C THR A 46 4.63 11.82 26.34
N ILE A 47 4.71 10.50 26.11
CA ILE A 47 4.45 9.89 24.79
C ILE A 47 3.01 10.16 24.35
N LEU A 48 2.01 9.86 25.18
CA LEU A 48 0.60 10.07 24.87
C LEU A 48 0.27 11.55 24.62
N LYS A 49 0.92 12.47 25.35
CA LYS A 49 0.81 13.91 25.13
C LYS A 49 1.39 14.34 23.78
N THR A 50 2.48 13.70 23.35
CA THR A 50 3.19 14.03 22.11
C THR A 50 2.48 13.50 20.87
N LEU A 51 1.87 12.31 20.94
CA LEU A 51 1.14 11.70 19.82
C LEU A 51 -0.06 12.55 19.37
N PRO A 52 -0.56 12.41 18.11
CA PRO A 52 -1.74 13.13 17.62
C PRO A 52 -2.97 12.99 18.52
N GLY A 53 -3.83 14.02 18.52
CA GLY A 53 -5.14 13.96 19.18
C GLY A 53 -6.17 13.16 18.36
N MET A 54 -7.23 12.67 19.02
CA MET A 54 -8.23 11.78 18.41
C MET A 54 -8.83 12.30 17.10
N GLU A 55 -9.14 13.60 17.00
CA GLU A 55 -9.67 14.21 15.78
C GLU A 55 -8.72 14.04 14.58
N THR A 56 -7.42 14.28 14.80
CA THR A 56 -6.38 14.12 13.77
C THR A 56 -6.22 12.66 13.36
N ILE A 57 -6.36 11.73 14.30
CA ILE A 57 -6.29 10.28 14.04
C ILE A 57 -7.45 9.86 13.14
N VAL A 58 -8.69 10.19 13.53
CA VAL A 58 -9.89 9.81 12.79
C VAL A 58 -9.85 10.38 11.37
N LYS A 59 -9.46 11.64 11.21
CA LYS A 59 -9.34 12.27 9.89
C LYS A 59 -8.28 11.61 9.01
N GLY A 60 -7.20 11.11 9.60
CA GLY A 60 -6.15 10.37 8.87
C GLY A 60 -6.57 8.97 8.41
N MET A 61 -7.69 8.44 8.94
CA MET A 61 -8.18 7.09 8.63
C MET A 61 -9.28 7.05 7.56
N GLU A 62 -9.77 8.19 7.09
CA GLU A 62 -10.80 8.22 6.04
C GLU A 62 -10.27 7.62 4.73
N THR A 63 -10.87 6.51 4.30
CA THR A 63 -10.51 5.83 3.03
C THR A 63 -11.67 5.95 2.05
N ILE A 64 -11.40 6.48 0.85
CA ILE A 64 -12.32 6.44 -0.29
C ILE A 64 -11.97 5.18 -1.11
N SER A 65 -12.96 4.54 -1.73
CA SER A 65 -12.75 3.41 -2.63
C SER A 65 -13.43 3.72 -3.95
N LEU A 66 -12.76 3.48 -5.07
CA LEU A 66 -13.26 3.76 -6.43
C LEU A 66 -13.38 2.48 -7.27
N PRO A 67 -14.29 2.46 -8.27
CA PRO A 67 -14.64 1.25 -9.00
C PRO A 67 -13.68 0.91 -10.15
N ASN A 68 -13.64 -0.36 -10.49
CA ASN A 68 -12.78 -0.92 -11.53
C ASN A 68 -13.33 -0.75 -12.96
N PHE A 69 -12.48 -0.28 -13.87
CA PHE A 69 -12.77 -0.16 -15.30
C PHE A 69 -12.00 -1.21 -16.10
N LYS A 70 -12.71 -2.07 -16.85
CA LYS A 70 -12.09 -2.95 -17.86
C LYS A 70 -12.54 -2.50 -19.25
N ARG A 71 -11.62 -1.95 -20.05
CA ARG A 71 -11.86 -1.59 -21.45
C ARG A 71 -10.90 -2.34 -22.37
N LYS A 72 -11.42 -2.94 -23.44
CA LYS A 72 -10.61 -3.57 -24.49
C LYS A 72 -10.37 -2.54 -25.60
N TYR A 73 -9.10 -2.25 -25.89
CA TYR A 73 -8.72 -1.28 -26.92
C TYR A 73 -8.14 -1.93 -28.16
N PHE A 74 -7.37 -3.01 -28.02
CA PHE A 74 -6.78 -3.73 -29.15
C PHE A 74 -7.71 -4.85 -29.66
N THR A 75 -7.75 -5.00 -30.98
CA THR A 75 -8.48 -6.07 -31.68
C THR A 75 -7.58 -6.89 -32.62
N GLU A 76 -6.37 -6.40 -32.91
CA GLU A 76 -5.40 -7.06 -33.79
C GLU A 76 -4.73 -8.25 -33.09
N ASN A 77 -4.34 -9.26 -33.87
CA ASN A 77 -3.79 -10.52 -33.35
C ASN A 77 -2.51 -10.33 -32.51
N ILE A 78 -1.53 -9.58 -33.02
CA ILE A 78 -0.22 -9.42 -32.37
C ILE A 78 -0.34 -8.71 -31.01
N PRO A 79 -0.99 -7.53 -30.89
CA PRO A 79 -1.22 -6.90 -29.59
C PRO A 79 -2.00 -7.78 -28.62
N CYS A 80 -3.01 -8.52 -29.10
CA CYS A 80 -3.79 -9.43 -28.25
C CYS A 80 -2.93 -10.58 -27.71
N GLU A 81 -2.07 -11.17 -28.54
CA GLU A 81 -1.15 -12.22 -28.11
C GLU A 81 -0.14 -11.72 -27.07
N ASN A 82 0.41 -10.51 -27.25
CA ASN A 82 1.30 -9.89 -26.28
C ASN A 82 0.60 -9.63 -24.93
N VAL A 83 -0.66 -9.18 -24.94
CA VAL A 83 -1.46 -9.01 -23.72
C VAL A 83 -1.67 -10.34 -23.01
N LEU A 84 -1.99 -11.41 -23.74
CA LEU A 84 -2.16 -12.75 -23.17
C LEU A 84 -0.86 -13.28 -22.55
N ASN A 85 0.27 -13.12 -23.24
CA ASN A 85 1.59 -13.51 -22.74
C ASN A 85 1.96 -12.72 -21.47
N PHE A 86 1.68 -11.43 -21.44
CA PHE A 86 1.88 -10.59 -20.27
C PHE A 86 1.02 -11.07 -19.07
N GLN A 87 -0.26 -11.34 -19.29
CA GLN A 87 -1.17 -11.86 -18.25
C GLN A 87 -0.71 -13.23 -17.71
N LYS A 88 -0.23 -14.12 -18.59
CA LYS A 88 0.32 -15.42 -18.18
C LYS A 88 1.54 -15.25 -17.27
N ASN A 89 2.44 -14.33 -17.59
CA ASN A 89 3.61 -14.04 -16.77
C ASN A 89 3.22 -13.45 -15.42
N LEU A 90 2.22 -12.56 -15.37
CA LEU A 90 1.70 -12.02 -14.11
C LEU A 90 1.05 -13.09 -13.22
N ASN A 91 0.30 -14.04 -13.81
CA ASN A 91 -0.30 -15.14 -13.05
C ASN A 91 0.79 -16.03 -12.42
N LYS A 92 1.83 -16.37 -13.19
CA LYS A 92 2.98 -17.12 -12.68
C LYS A 92 3.67 -16.39 -11.52
N LEU A 93 3.91 -15.07 -11.66
CA LEU A 93 4.49 -14.25 -10.59
C LEU A 93 3.59 -14.22 -9.33
N SER A 94 2.27 -14.16 -9.50
CA SER A 94 1.32 -14.23 -8.38
C SER A 94 1.42 -15.55 -7.61
N GLU A 95 1.55 -16.67 -8.32
CA GLU A 95 1.76 -17.99 -7.72
C GLU A 95 3.08 -18.06 -6.94
N GLU A 96 4.18 -17.57 -7.53
CA GLU A 96 5.49 -17.49 -6.86
C GLU A 96 5.44 -16.65 -5.57
N ILE A 97 4.73 -15.52 -5.60
CA ILE A 97 4.52 -14.64 -4.44
C ILE A 97 3.68 -15.33 -3.37
N GLN A 98 2.60 -16.01 -3.75
CA GLN A 98 1.75 -16.76 -2.82
C GLN A 98 2.52 -17.89 -2.15
N GLU A 99 3.35 -18.62 -2.90
CA GLU A 99 4.17 -19.70 -2.35
C GLU A 99 5.21 -19.18 -1.35
N ARG A 100 5.93 -18.11 -1.71
CA ARG A 100 6.87 -17.43 -0.81
C ARG A 100 6.19 -16.99 0.50
N ASN A 101 4.95 -16.49 0.41
CA ASN A 101 4.25 -15.91 1.55
C ASN A 101 3.70 -16.96 2.54
N LYS A 102 3.57 -18.25 2.16
CA LYS A 102 2.99 -19.30 3.02
C LYS A 102 3.74 -19.51 4.35
N GLY A 103 5.04 -19.24 4.38
CA GLY A 103 5.89 -19.46 5.56
C GLY A 103 6.28 -18.19 6.33
N LEU A 104 5.65 -17.06 6.04
CA LEU A 104 6.00 -15.77 6.66
C LEU A 104 4.94 -15.36 7.69
N ASP A 105 5.40 -14.97 8.88
CA ASP A 105 4.54 -14.39 9.92
C ASP A 105 3.88 -13.08 9.46
N LEU A 106 4.59 -12.32 8.61
CA LEU A 106 4.10 -11.08 8.01
C LEU A 106 4.28 -11.14 6.48
N PRO A 107 3.29 -11.66 5.73
CA PRO A 107 3.40 -11.83 4.28
C PRO A 107 3.32 -10.49 3.54
N TYR A 108 4.26 -10.24 2.61
CA TYR A 108 4.21 -9.07 1.74
C TYR A 108 3.31 -9.34 0.53
N THR A 109 2.16 -8.67 0.46
CA THR A 109 1.13 -8.94 -0.58
C THR A 109 0.88 -7.79 -1.55
N TYR A 110 1.44 -6.60 -1.34
CA TYR A 110 1.08 -5.39 -2.09
C TYR A 110 1.50 -5.40 -3.56
N LEU A 111 2.52 -6.21 -3.91
CA LEU A 111 2.96 -6.41 -5.29
C LEU A 111 2.48 -7.75 -5.89
N ASP A 112 1.55 -8.45 -5.25
CA ASP A 112 0.87 -9.56 -5.91
C ASP A 112 0.07 -9.00 -7.10
N PRO A 113 0.33 -9.43 -8.35
CA PRO A 113 -0.39 -8.94 -9.53
C PRO A 113 -1.92 -9.00 -9.42
N LYS A 114 -2.48 -9.89 -8.58
CA LYS A 114 -3.91 -9.96 -8.31
C LYS A 114 -4.45 -8.77 -7.50
N LYS A 115 -3.59 -8.03 -6.81
CA LYS A 115 -3.92 -6.87 -5.95
C LYS A 115 -3.46 -5.53 -6.55
N VAL A 116 -2.71 -5.55 -7.65
CA VAL A 116 -2.19 -4.33 -8.30
C VAL A 116 -3.20 -3.81 -9.31
N GLU A 117 -3.63 -2.56 -9.13
CA GLU A 117 -4.49 -1.86 -10.08
C GLU A 117 -3.71 -1.37 -11.31
N THR A 118 -4.41 -1.18 -12.44
CA THR A 118 -3.78 -0.78 -13.72
C THR A 118 -3.42 0.71 -13.80
N SER A 119 -3.93 1.52 -12.88
CA SER A 119 -3.77 2.98 -12.83
C SER A 119 -3.82 3.50 -11.39
N VAL A 120 -3.42 4.76 -11.20
CA VAL A 120 -3.65 5.51 -9.96
C VAL A 120 -5.08 6.05 -10.00
N SER A 121 -5.95 5.51 -9.17
CA SER A 121 -7.37 5.86 -9.14
C SER A 121 -7.92 5.97 -7.72
N ILE A 122 -7.05 6.26 -6.75
CA ILE A 122 -7.38 6.63 -5.38
C ILE A 122 -6.39 7.69 -4.89
#